data_AF-A0A958PV28-F1
#
_entry.id   AF-A0A958PV28-F1
#
_cell.length_a   1.000
_cell.length_b   1.000
_cell.length_c   1.000
_cell.angle_alpha   90.00
_cell.angle_beta   90.00
_cell.angle_gamma   90.00
#
_symmetry.space_group_name_H-M   'P 1'
#
loop_
_entity.id
_entity.type
_entity.pdbx_description
1 polymer ?
#
loop_
_entity_poly.entity_id
_entity_poly.type
_entity_poly.pdbx_seq_one_letter_code
_entity_poly.pdbx_strand_id
1 'polypeptide(L)'
;MDEKDLDQIEKLLSLSVRGCHHLFDNSEIARVLAKPTEDLDFFSINNMERIQSLFIALIQKNSLAEKQQFLASLDEESREILLRTYFHIVDNSALATSRLRH
;
A
#
# COMPACT_ATOMS: atom_id res chain seq x y z
N MET A 1 8.24 14.69 -1.26
CA MET A 1 8.41 13.35 -1.84
C MET A 1 9.29 13.50 -3.05
N ASP A 2 10.34 12.72 -3.02
CA ASP A 2 11.51 12.91 -3.83
C ASP A 2 11.54 11.79 -4.88
N GLU A 3 12.29 11.97 -5.97
CA GLU A 3 12.43 10.92 -7.00
C GLU A 3 12.91 9.58 -6.40
N LYS A 4 13.78 9.64 -5.39
CA LYS A 4 14.28 8.46 -4.67
C LYS A 4 13.20 7.73 -3.85
N ASP A 5 12.23 8.47 -3.32
CA ASP A 5 11.12 7.87 -2.56
C ASP A 5 10.16 7.16 -3.50
N LEU A 6 9.88 7.76 -4.65
CA LEU A 6 9.06 7.17 -5.71
C LEU A 6 9.67 5.87 -6.21
N ASP A 7 10.98 5.85 -6.50
CA ASP A 7 11.71 4.65 -6.89
C ASP A 7 11.62 3.51 -5.86
N GLN A 8 11.66 3.86 -4.57
CA GLN A 8 11.57 2.86 -3.50
C GLN A 8 10.16 2.29 -3.36
N ILE A 9 9.14 3.14 -3.51
CA ILE A 9 7.74 2.71 -3.53
C ILE A 9 7.51 1.79 -4.73
N GLU A 10 7.99 2.17 -5.91
CA GLU A 10 7.87 1.33 -7.11
C GLU A 10 8.54 -0.03 -6.91
N LYS A 11 9.75 -0.07 -6.33
CA LYS A 11 10.42 -1.33 -5.96
C LYS A 11 9.57 -2.17 -5.00
N LEU A 12 9.04 -1.56 -3.94
CA LEU A 12 8.17 -2.23 -2.96
C LEU A 12 6.94 -2.85 -3.64
N LEU A 13 6.31 -2.11 -4.54
CA LEU A 13 5.10 -2.53 -5.24
C LEU A 13 5.39 -3.58 -6.33
N SER A 14 6.51 -3.48 -7.04
CA SER A 14 6.88 -4.42 -8.11
C SER A 14 7.06 -5.86 -7.62
N LEU A 15 7.57 -6.04 -6.40
CA LEU A 15 7.65 -7.35 -5.74
C LEU A 15 6.26 -7.88 -5.36
N SER A 16 5.37 -6.95 -5.03
CA SER A 16 4.00 -7.23 -4.59
C SER A 16 3.10 -7.67 -5.75
N VAL A 17 3.28 -7.08 -6.93
CA VAL A 17 2.60 -7.48 -8.18
C VAL A 17 2.88 -8.95 -8.55
N ARG A 18 3.97 -9.54 -8.05
CA ARG A 18 4.30 -10.96 -8.24
C ARG A 18 3.66 -11.89 -7.19
N GLY A 19 2.75 -11.37 -6.35
CA GLY A 19 2.01 -12.12 -5.32
C GLY A 19 2.71 -12.21 -3.96
N CYS A 20 3.82 -11.50 -3.75
CA CYS A 20 4.58 -11.56 -2.49
C CYS A 20 4.16 -10.47 -1.50
N HIS A 21 3.01 -10.62 -0.84
CA HIS A 21 2.46 -9.65 0.13
C HIS A 21 2.95 -9.84 1.57
N HIS A 22 4.26 -9.92 1.81
CA HIS A 22 4.82 -10.22 3.14
C HIS A 22 4.59 -9.11 4.20
N LEU A 23 4.09 -7.95 3.78
CA LEU A 23 3.83 -6.81 4.65
C LEU A 23 2.54 -6.95 5.46
N PHE A 24 1.58 -7.73 4.96
CA PHE A 24 0.24 -7.80 5.52
C PHE A 24 -0.19 -9.25 5.69
N ASP A 25 -0.92 -9.55 6.77
CA ASP A 25 -1.46 -10.88 7.00
C ASP A 25 -2.69 -11.12 6.11
N ASN A 26 -2.86 -12.34 5.62
CA ASN A 26 -3.99 -12.69 4.74
C ASN A 26 -5.36 -12.38 5.36
N SER A 27 -5.51 -12.58 6.66
CA SER A 27 -6.76 -12.26 7.39
C SER A 27 -7.07 -10.77 7.38
N GLU A 28 -6.02 -9.94 7.45
CA GLU A 28 -6.16 -8.48 7.40
C GLU A 28 -6.53 -8.02 6.00
N ILE A 29 -5.83 -8.53 4.98
CA ILE A 29 -6.11 -8.24 3.57
C ILE A 29 -7.56 -8.57 3.27
N ALA A 30 -8.02 -9.78 3.63
CA ALA A 30 -9.39 -10.21 3.41
C ALA A 30 -10.41 -9.30 4.10
N ARG A 31 -10.15 -8.90 5.36
CA ARG A 31 -11.04 -8.00 6.11
C ARG A 31 -11.17 -6.63 5.44
N VAL A 32 -10.05 -6.07 4.99
CA VAL A 32 -10.02 -4.72 4.40
C VAL A 32 -10.62 -4.71 3.00
N LEU A 33 -10.29 -5.71 2.17
CA LEU A 33 -10.81 -5.81 0.81
C LEU A 33 -12.29 -6.25 0.75
N ALA A 34 -12.81 -6.91 1.80
CA ALA A 34 -14.23 -7.27 1.88
C ALA A 34 -15.17 -6.06 2.04
N LYS A 35 -14.65 -4.92 2.51
CA LYS A 35 -15.43 -3.69 2.68
C LYS A 35 -15.41 -2.87 1.38
N PRO A 36 -16.57 -2.62 0.73
CA PRO A 36 -16.66 -1.80 -0.47
C PRO A 36 -16.03 -0.42 -0.26
N THR A 37 -15.27 0.04 -1.25
CA THR A 37 -14.55 1.33 -1.22
C THR A 37 -15.43 2.54 -1.53
N GLU A 38 -16.68 2.31 -1.96
CA GLU A 38 -17.61 3.34 -2.47
C GLU A 38 -18.09 4.32 -1.39
N ASP A 39 -18.01 3.95 -0.10
CA ASP A 39 -18.47 4.75 1.04
C ASP A 39 -17.36 5.51 1.78
N LEU A 40 -16.10 5.36 1.37
CA LEU A 40 -14.97 6.00 2.02
C LEU A 40 -14.43 7.09 1.10
N ASP A 41 -14.38 8.34 1.58
CA ASP A 41 -13.77 9.50 0.90
C ASP A 41 -12.23 9.35 0.86
N PHE A 42 -11.77 8.24 0.28
CA PHE A 42 -10.46 7.64 0.49
C PHE A 42 -9.34 8.42 -0.18
N PHE A 43 -9.66 9.06 -1.30
CA PHE A 43 -8.74 9.88 -2.09
C PHE A 43 -9.04 11.38 -1.95
N SER A 44 -9.67 11.79 -0.84
CA SER A 44 -9.75 13.21 -0.49
C SER A 44 -8.35 13.81 -0.36
N ILE A 45 -8.23 15.12 -0.58
CA ILE A 45 -6.93 15.84 -0.51
C ILE A 45 -6.25 15.63 0.86
N ASN A 46 -7.03 15.65 1.94
CA ASN A 46 -6.52 15.42 3.30
C ASN A 46 -5.96 14.00 3.48
N ASN A 47 -6.59 13.01 2.85
CA ASN A 47 -6.13 11.63 2.90
C ASN A 47 -4.88 11.41 2.05
N MET A 48 -4.71 12.15 0.95
CA MET A 48 -3.52 12.04 0.10
C MET A 48 -2.23 12.42 0.81
N GLU A 49 -2.22 13.51 1.59
CA GLU A 49 -1.03 13.91 2.37
C GLU A 49 -0.68 12.88 3.45
N ARG A 50 -1.71 12.32 4.11
CA ARG A 50 -1.55 11.26 5.12
C ARG A 50 -0.98 9.99 4.48
N ILE A 51 -1.57 9.53 3.39
CA ILE A 51 -1.12 8.37 2.62
C ILE A 51 0.35 8.55 2.21
N GLN A 52 0.70 9.70 1.65
CA GLN A 52 2.07 10.00 1.23
C GLN A 52 3.04 9.89 2.41
N SER A 53 2.69 10.49 3.55
CA SER A 53 3.51 10.45 4.77
C SER A 53 3.69 9.01 5.30
N LEU A 54 2.62 8.21 5.27
CA LEU A 54 2.64 6.80 5.67
C LEU A 54 3.53 5.95 4.76
N PHE A 55 3.46 6.16 3.43
CA PHE A 55 4.34 5.47 2.49
C PHE A 55 5.81 5.84 2.67
N ILE A 56 6.12 7.13 2.87
CA ILE A 56 7.49 7.58 3.16
C ILE A 56 8.01 6.92 4.44
N ALA A 57 7.21 6.94 5.52
CA ALA A 57 7.58 6.32 6.78
C ALA A 57 7.78 4.79 6.64
N LEU A 58 7.01 4.13 5.77
CA LEU A 58 7.13 2.70 5.48
C LEU A 58 8.43 2.38 4.71
N ILE A 59 8.76 3.13 3.66
CA ILE A 59 9.97 2.87 2.84
C ILE A 59 11.26 3.22 3.60
N GLN A 60 11.20 4.15 4.56
CA GLN A 60 12.33 4.48 5.44
C GLN A 60 12.73 3.34 6.38
N LYS A 61 11.89 2.30 6.53
CA LYS A 61 12.25 1.10 7.30
C LYS A 61 13.16 0.21 6.48
N ASN A 62 14.28 -0.22 7.06
CA ASN A 62 15.33 -0.93 6.32
C ASN A 62 15.05 -2.43 6.19
N SER A 63 14.34 -3.00 7.16
CA SER A 63 13.99 -4.44 7.18
C SER A 63 12.50 -4.71 7.03
N LEU A 64 12.14 -5.94 6.67
CA LEU A 64 10.75 -6.39 6.66
C LEU A 64 10.14 -6.34 8.07
N ALA A 65 10.91 -6.74 9.09
CA ALA A 65 10.47 -6.72 10.49
C ALA A 65 10.14 -5.28 10.95
N GLU A 66 10.97 -4.30 10.61
CA GLU A 66 10.70 -2.89 10.94
C GLU A 66 9.46 -2.35 10.21
N LYS A 67 9.23 -2.78 8.96
CA LYS A 67 8.01 -2.43 8.22
C LYS A 67 6.77 -3.01 8.90
N GLN A 68 6.81 -4.28 9.27
CA GLN A 68 5.72 -4.94 9.99
C GLN A 68 5.47 -4.32 11.36
N GLN A 69 6.52 -3.97 12.11
CA GLN A 69 6.40 -3.29 13.39
C GLN A 69 5.79 -1.89 13.23
N PHE A 70 6.19 -1.15 12.19
CA PHE A 70 5.57 0.13 11.85
C PHE A 70 4.09 -0.03 11.56
N LEU A 71 3.72 -0.97 10.69
CA LEU A 71 2.32 -1.26 10.36
C LEU A 71 1.50 -1.66 11.59
N ALA A 72 2.08 -2.44 12.50
CA ALA A 72 1.45 -2.83 13.75
C ALA A 72 1.30 -1.66 14.74
N SER A 73 2.11 -0.62 14.62
CA SER A 73 2.05 0.58 15.47
C SER A 73 1.05 1.63 15.00
N LEU A 74 0.55 1.51 13.76
CA LEU A 74 -0.44 2.42 13.21
C LEU A 74 -1.82 2.20 13.86
N ASP A 75 -2.58 3.28 14.00
CA ASP A 75 -4.00 3.19 14.29
C ASP A 75 -4.75 2.48 13.15
N GLU A 76 -5.93 1.93 13.46
CA GLU A 76 -6.70 1.10 12.53
C GLU A 76 -7.02 1.83 11.22
N GLU A 77 -7.31 3.13 11.28
CA GLU A 77 -7.62 3.94 10.12
C GLU A 77 -6.38 4.18 9.25
N SER A 78 -5.25 4.56 9.84
CA SER A 78 -3.97 4.71 9.12
C SER A 78 -3.50 3.40 8.49
N ARG A 79 -3.75 2.28 9.15
CA ARG A 79 -3.39 0.96 8.64
C ARG A 79 -4.30 0.57 7.48
N GLU A 80 -5.61 0.77 7.63
CA GLU A 80 -6.59 0.51 6.56
C GLU A 80 -6.33 1.40 5.34
N ILE A 81 -5.97 2.68 5.55
CA ILE A 81 -5.68 3.62 4.47
C ILE A 81 -4.48 3.19 3.63
N LEU A 82 -3.38 2.85 4.30
CA LEU A 82 -2.16 2.41 3.67
C LEU A 82 -2.34 1.08 2.93
N LEU A 83 -3.05 0.11 3.53
CA LEU A 83 -3.28 -1.20 2.92
C LEU A 83 -4.10 -1.07 1.63
N ARG A 84 -5.22 -0.35 1.67
CA ARG A 84 -6.07 -0.19 0.48
C ARG A 84 -5.35 0.59 -0.61
N THR A 85 -4.62 1.65 -0.29
CA THR A 85 -3.85 2.36 -1.32
C THR A 85 -2.78 1.46 -1.91
N TYR A 86 -2.08 0.67 -1.09
CA TYR A 86 -1.09 -0.29 -1.57
C TYR A 86 -1.71 -1.30 -2.55
N PHE A 87 -2.85 -1.93 -2.20
CA PHE A 87 -3.52 -2.88 -3.09
C PHE A 87 -4.14 -2.21 -4.33
N HIS A 88 -4.68 -0.99 -4.20
CA HIS A 88 -5.20 -0.24 -5.33
C HIS A 88 -4.11 0.05 -6.37
N ILE A 89 -2.90 0.41 -5.93
CA ILE A 89 -1.77 0.62 -6.84
C ILE A 89 -1.34 -0.72 -7.44
N VAL A 90 -1.21 -1.79 -6.64
CA VAL A 90 -0.83 -3.12 -7.14
C VAL A 90 -1.82 -3.63 -8.18
N ASP A 91 -3.13 -3.53 -7.94
CA ASP A 91 -4.17 -3.97 -8.86
C ASP A 91 -4.13 -3.16 -10.17
N ASN A 92 -4.01 -1.84 -10.08
CA ASN A 92 -3.88 -0.98 -11.25
C ASN A 92 -2.61 -1.31 -12.07
N SER A 93 -1.47 -1.54 -11.41
CA SER A 93 -0.22 -1.94 -12.05
C SER A 93 -0.28 -3.34 -12.67
N ALA A 94 -0.96 -4.29 -12.01
CA ALA A 94 -1.17 -5.64 -12.52
C ALA A 94 -2.07 -5.63 -13.77
N LEU A 95 -3.17 -4.86 -13.74
CA LEU A 95 -4.07 -4.65 -14.88
C LEU A 95 -3.36 -3.97 -16.06
N ALA A 96 -2.50 -2.98 -15.80
CA ALA A 96 -1.71 -2.33 -16.84
C ALA A 96 -0.74 -3.34 -17.50
N THR A 97 -0.08 -4.18 -16.70
CA THR A 97 0.84 -5.22 -17.18
C THR A 97 0.11 -6.32 -17.96
N SER A 98 -1.10 -6.71 -17.54
CA SER A 98 -1.90 -7.71 -18.26
C SER A 98 -2.43 -7.18 -19.60
N ARG A 99 -2.78 -5.89 -19.68
CA ARG A 99 -3.19 -5.23 -20.94
C ARG A 99 -2.08 -5.16 -21.98
N LEU A 100 -0.81 -5.11 -21.56
CA LEU A 100 0.35 -5.13 -22.46
C LEU A 100 0.68 -6.53 -23.01
N ARG A 101 0.07 -7.60 -22.47
CA ARG A 101 0.31 -8.99 -22.87
C ARG A 101 -0.74 -9.56 -23.85
N HIS A 102 -1.67 -8.74 -24.33
CA HIS A 102 -2.69 -9.09 -25.33
C HIS A 102 -2.57 -8.20 -26.57
#